data_AF-E4NEC3-F1
#
_entry.id   AF-E4NEC3-F1
#
_cell.length_a   1.000
_cell.length_b   1.000
_cell.length_c   1.000
_cell.angle_alpha   90.00
_cell.angle_beta   90.00
_cell.angle_gamma   90.00
#
_symmetry.space_group_name_H-M   'P 1'
#
loop_
_entity.id
_entity.type
_entity.pdbx_description
1 polymer ?
#
loop_
_entity_poly.entity_id
_entity_poly.type
_entity_poly.pdbx_seq_one_letter_code
_entity_poly.pdbx_strand_id
1 'polypeptide(L)' 'MRAPRIQCPDCDRPVALMPTRRAGYGIVHDHKRDRRSLSLCTGSMRQLPLTDAVLWQDALPGLPGAPGQAADAPPTLF' A
#
# COMPACT_ATOMS: atom_id res chain seq x y z
N MET A 1 -3.14 7.03 -10.67
CA MET A 1 -2.64 5.69 -11.08
C MET A 1 -3.10 4.71 -10.01
N ARG A 2 -3.81 3.63 -10.38
CA ARG A 2 -4.27 2.62 -9.41
C ARG A 2 -3.08 1.74 -9.01
N ALA A 3 -2.83 1.57 -7.72
CA ALA A 3 -1.73 0.72 -7.24
C ALA A 3 -2.28 -0.67 -6.89
N PRO A 4 -1.79 -1.76 -7.51
CA PRO A 4 -2.15 -3.11 -7.09
C PRO A 4 -1.72 -3.34 -5.64
N ARG A 5 -2.52 -4.08 -4.88
CA ARG A 5 -2.21 -4.51 -3.51
C ARG A 5 -2.05 -6.01 -3.47
N ILE A 6 -1.10 -6.44 -2.66
CA ILE A 6 -0.77 -7.84 -2.41
C ILE A 6 -0.73 -8.07 -0.89
N GLN A 7 -0.91 -9.32 -0.48
CA GLN A 7 -0.58 -9.69 0.89
C GLN A 7 0.93 -9.81 1.02
N CYS A 8 1.53 -9.09 1.97
CA CYS A 8 2.96 -9.24 2.23
C CYS A 8 3.23 -10.69 2.67
N PRO A 9 4.15 -11.43 2.01
CA PRO A 9 4.39 -12.83 2.33
C PRO A 9 5.03 -13.05 3.72
N ASP A 10 5.52 -11.97 4.35
CA ASP A 10 6.21 -12.04 5.64
C ASP A 10 5.30 -11.67 6.82
N CYS A 11 4.24 -10.88 6.60
CA CYS A 11 3.38 -10.37 7.68
C CYS A 11 1.88 -10.38 7.36
N ASP A 12 1.48 -10.90 6.19
CA ASP A 12 0.11 -11.03 5.69
C ASP A 12 -0.72 -9.74 5.68
N ARG A 13 -0.06 -8.57 5.71
CA ARG A 13 -0.74 -7.29 5.62
C ARG A 13 -0.96 -6.91 4.15
N PRO A 14 -2.12 -6.30 3.83
CA PRO A 14 -2.37 -5.80 2.49
C PRO A 14 -1.51 -4.55 2.26
N VAL A 15 -0.56 -4.65 1.34
CA VAL A 15 0.43 -3.60 1.04
C VAL A 15 0.41 -3.26 -0.43
N ALA A 16 0.76 -2.02 -0.77
CA ALA A 16 0.82 -1.60 -2.16
C ALA A 16 2.03 -2.22 -2.85
N LEU A 17 1.86 -2.58 -4.11
CA LEU A 17 2.91 -3.06 -4.99
C LEU A 17 3.28 -1.93 -5.95
N MET A 18 4.51 -1.44 -5.83
CA MET A 18 5.02 -0.33 -6.63
C MET A 18 5.46 -0.82 -8.01
N PRO A 19 5.15 -0.08 -9.08
CA PRO A 19 5.55 -0.44 -10.43
C PRO A 19 7.08 -0.41 -10.56
N THR A 20 7.62 -1.36 -11.33
CA THR A 20 9.04 -1.41 -11.66
C THR A 20 9.24 -1.34 -13.18
N ARG A 21 10.49 -1.21 -13.62
CA ARG A 21 10.82 -1.30 -15.05
C ARG A 21 10.61 -2.70 -15.64
N ARG A 22 10.50 -3.73 -14.79
CA ARG A 22 10.32 -5.12 -15.22
C ARG A 22 8.84 -5.41 -15.43
N ALA A 23 8.45 -5.66 -16.68
CA ALA A 23 7.07 -5.99 -17.03
C ALA A 23 6.59 -7.23 -16.25
N GLY A 24 5.35 -7.20 -15.75
CA GLY A 24 4.76 -8.30 -14.99
C GLY A 24 5.16 -8.37 -13.52
N TYR A 25 6.02 -7.47 -13.03
CA TYR A 25 6.49 -7.47 -11.64
C TYR A 25 6.36 -6.10 -10.98
N GLY A 26 6.16 -6.12 -9.67
CA GLY A 26 6.23 -4.94 -8.82
C GLY A 26 7.06 -5.20 -7.56
N ILE A 27 7.26 -4.16 -6.77
CA ILE A 27 8.00 -4.22 -5.50
C ILE A 27 7.07 -3.90 -4.34
N VAL A 28 7.13 -4.69 -3.27
CA VAL A 28 6.38 -4.42 -2.04
C VAL A 28 6.81 -3.07 -1.47
N HIS A 29 5.85 -2.14 -1.33
CA HIS A 29 6.09 -0.85 -0.72
C HIS A 29 6.53 -1.01 0.74
N ASP A 30 7.43 -0.14 1.19
CA ASP A 30 7.87 -0.10 2.57
C ASP A 30 6.69 0.03 3.54
N HIS A 31 6.70 -0.84 4.54
CA HIS A 31 5.70 -0.81 5.59
C HIS A 31 6.29 -1.32 6.89
N LYS A 32 5.72 -0.86 8.00
CA LYS A 32 6.07 -1.35 9.32
C LYS A 32 5.52 -2.77 9.52
N ARG A 33 6.28 -3.61 10.24
CA ARG A 33 5.86 -4.98 10.58
C ARG A 33 4.49 -5.00 11.25
N ASP A 34 4.31 -4.18 12.26
CA ASP A 34 3.02 -3.93 12.92
C ASP A 34 2.82 -2.42 13.13
N ARG A 35 1.69 -2.02 13.72
CA ARG A 35 1.34 -0.60 13.90
C ARG A 35 2.25 0.14 14.89
N ARG A 36 2.81 -0.56 15.88
CA ARG A 36 3.62 0.00 16.97
C ARG A 36 5.12 -0.16 16.73
N SER A 37 5.53 -1.04 15.81
CA SER A 37 6.93 -1.24 15.48
C SER A 37 7.58 0.00 14.86
N LEU A 38 8.86 0.20 15.20
CA LEU A 38 9.76 1.16 14.57
C LEU A 38 10.63 0.51 13.48
N SER A 39 10.52 -0.80 13.28
CA SER A 39 11.21 -1.53 12.22
C SER A 39 10.32 -1.72 10.99
N LEU A 40 10.94 -1.63 9.81
CA LEU A 40 10.29 -2.06 8.58
C LEU A 40 10.09 -3.58 8.58
N CYS A 41 9.10 -4.04 7.83
CA CYS A 41 8.90 -5.45 7.56
C CYS A 41 10.02 -5.97 6.65
N THR A 42 10.54 -7.17 6.91
CA THR A 42 11.57 -7.83 6.08
C THR A 42 11.10 -8.09 4.65
N GLY A 43 9.79 -8.20 4.45
CA GLY A 43 9.18 -8.37 3.14
C GLY A 43 9.08 -7.07 2.34
N SER A 44 9.46 -5.93 2.92
CA SER A 44 9.55 -4.66 2.20
C SER A 44 10.59 -4.75 1.10
N MET A 45 10.38 -4.03 0.00
CA MET A 45 11.25 -4.04 -1.18
C MET A 45 11.35 -5.38 -1.92
N ARG A 46 10.63 -6.43 -1.49
CA ARG A 46 10.60 -7.72 -2.18
C ARG A 46 9.90 -7.59 -3.53
N GLN A 47 10.51 -8.13 -4.57
CA GLN A 47 9.89 -8.20 -5.90
C GLN A 47 8.89 -9.35 -5.95
N LEU A 48 7.67 -9.06 -6.42
CA LEU A 48 6.59 -10.04 -6.56
C LEU A 48 5.91 -9.92 -7.93
N PRO A 49 5.35 -11.02 -8.48
CA PRO A 49 4.54 -10.99 -9.69
C PRO A 49 3.28 -10.13 -9.52
N LEU A 50 2.91 -9.39 -10.57
CA LEU A 50 1.66 -8.62 -10.59
C LEU A 50 0.42 -9.52 -10.58
N THR A 51 0.54 -10.78 -11.02
CA THR A 51 -0.54 -11.79 -10.99
C THR A 51 -0.99 -12.14 -9.58
N ASP A 52 -0.14 -11.91 -8.58
CA ASP A 52 -0.42 -12.22 -7.18
C ASP A 52 -1.16 -11.06 -6.49
N ALA A 53 -1.43 -9.96 -7.22
CA ALA A 53 -2.21 -8.84 -6.71
C ALA A 53 -3.65 -9.26 -6.44
N VAL A 54 -4.06 -9.14 -5.17
CA VAL A 54 -5.38 -9.59 -4.68
C VAL A 54 -6.42 -8.47 -4.82
N LEU A 55 -5.98 -7.21 -4.82
CA LEU A 55 -6.85 -6.04 -4.87
C LEU A 55 -6.21 -4.94 -5.70
N TRP A 56 -7.01 -4.06 -6.30
CA TRP A 56 -6.55 -2.83 -6.94
C TRP A 56 -6.97 -1.64 -6.09
N GLN A 57 -6.03 -0.77 -5.73
CA GLN A 57 -6.34 0.43 -4.98
C GLN A 57 -6.63 1.58 -5.94
N ASP A 58 -7.88 2.04 -5.93
CA ASP A 58 -8.38 3.04 -6.86
C ASP A 58 -7.88 4.44 -6.54
N ALA A 59 -7.60 4.73 -5.27
CA ALA A 59 -7.16 6.03 -4.79
C ALA A 59 -6.14 5.90 -3.65
N LEU A 60 -5.05 6.66 -3.75
CA LEU A 60 -4.02 6.76 -2.71
C LEU A 60 -4.52 7.71 -1.60
N PRO A 61 -4.20 7.44 -0.31
CA PRO A 61 -4.50 8.38 0.76
C PRO A 61 -3.85 9.74 0.47
N GLY A 62 -4.62 10.83 0.56
CA GLY A 62 -4.16 12.19 0.27
C GLY A 62 -4.33 12.66 -1.18
N LEU A 63 -4.87 11.83 -2.09
CA LEU A 63 -5.29 12.26 -3.43
C LEU A 63 -6.82 12.42 -3.51
N PRO A 64 -7.35 13.37 -4.32
CA PRO A 64 -8.80 13.54 -4.49
C PRO A 64 -9.45 12.20 -4.88
N GLY A 65 -10.44 11.76 -4.10
CA GLY A 65 -11.20 10.51 -4.37
C GLY A 65 -10.82 9.28 -3.54
N ALA A 66 -10.03 9.41 -2.47
CA ALA A 66 -9.78 8.30 -1.54
C ALA A 66 -11.01 8.00 -0.65
N PRO A 67 -11.47 6.74 -0.54
CA PRO A 67 -12.53 6.38 0.40
C PRO A 67 -12.04 6.64 1.83
N GLY A 68 -12.69 7.58 2.51
CA GLY A 68 -12.25 8.12 3.81
C GLY A 68 -11.93 9.61 3.80
N GLN A 69 -11.96 10.29 2.64
CA GLN A 69 -12.06 11.74 2.61
C GLN A 69 -13.47 12.16 3.05
N ALA A 70 -13.61 12.48 4.34
CA ALA A 70 -14.58 13.47 4.73
C ALA A 70 -14.17 14.76 3.99
N ALA A 71 -14.90 15.09 2.93
CA ALA A 71 -14.74 16.37 2.26
C ALA A 71 -15.02 17.46 3.30
N ASP A 72 -13.99 18.24 3.61
CA ASP A 72 -14.14 19.60 4.12
C ASP A 72 -14.87 19.75 5.46
N ALA A 73 -14.58 18.90 6.44
CA ALA A 73 -14.86 19.23 7.84
C ALA A 73 -13.61 19.91 8.44
N PRO A 74 -13.71 21.17 8.93
CA PRO A 74 -12.58 21.79 9.61
C PRO A 74 -12.16 20.92 10.81
N PRO A 75 -10.85 20.82 11.12
CA PRO A 75 -10.41 20.06 12.29
C PRO A 75 -11.09 20.67 13.52
N THR A 76 -11.99 19.90 14.15
CA THR A 76 -12.62 20.31 15.40
C THR A 76 -11.52 20.27 16.46
N LEU A 77 -11.06 21.44 16.88
CA LEU A 77 -10.16 21.60 18.03
C LEU A 77 -10.98 21.62 19.32
N PHE A 78 -11.78 20.58 19.58
CA PHE A 78 -12.39 20.30 20.88
C PHE A 78 -12.62 18.79 21.02
#